data_AF-A0A1I1CC48-F1
#
_entry.id   AF-A0A1I1CC48-F1
#
_cell.length_a   1.000
_cell.length_b   1.000
_cell.length_c   1.000
_cell.angle_alpha   90.00
_cell.angle_beta   90.00
_cell.angle_gamma   90.00
#
_symmetry.space_group_name_H-M   'P 1'
#
loop_
_entity.id
_entity.type
_entity.pdbx_description
1 polymer ?
#
loop_
_entity_poly.entity_id
_entity_poly.type
_entity_poly.pdbx_seq_one_letter_code
_entity_poly.pdbx_strand_id
1 'polypeptide(L)'
;MAATPLAALHRKLFDETDGNKFARLKDRLLTKHGVDERRAVLDILVGYARDGQLLHWRNFVMTDIIALAEPGECGDFFTDCLDVPDLSYWAVDGMLKSMGKAAYGPLVALAAADHARPGARAKAIKSLAVFSSQPFDRGLMLDPGHWKAEQLRVAEVLAWQADGYPDGHGFAAPATHASLAAPQSPLEKAAARLEKKLAARRRREQDLAQPSNWLAIAQPDDLRQINARWRLPEHYQRFLACYSPLRVSIEHADYFQGLNLYGAAELLKAQHGYAWNPVTQESISGWPRHYLVIADAGADPYCLDLDAVTDGDAPVYTAAHGAGAWQFERHADSFVDFLQEIAAAA
;
A
#
# COMPACT_ATOMS: atom_id res chain seq x y z
N MET A 1 -20.21 -45.75 7.41
CA MET A 1 -20.56 -44.56 8.22
C MET A 1 -20.49 -43.34 7.32
N ALA A 2 -21.48 -42.46 7.33
CA ALA A 2 -21.44 -41.23 6.53
C ALA A 2 -20.30 -40.34 7.03
N ALA A 3 -19.47 -39.82 6.13
CA ALA A 3 -18.46 -38.84 6.48
C ALA A 3 -19.13 -37.59 7.05
N THR A 4 -18.56 -37.00 8.10
CA THR A 4 -19.03 -35.70 8.62
C THR A 4 -18.98 -34.65 7.49
N PRO A 5 -19.85 -33.62 7.52
CA PRO A 5 -19.86 -32.59 6.48
C PRO A 5 -18.48 -31.97 6.21
N LEU A 6 -17.69 -31.75 7.27
CA LEU A 6 -16.32 -31.24 7.17
C LEU A 6 -15.36 -32.24 6.50
N ALA A 7 -15.38 -33.52 6.88
CA ALA A 7 -14.53 -34.54 6.26
C ALA A 7 -14.85 -34.75 4.77
N ALA A 8 -16.12 -34.61 4.38
CA ALA A 8 -16.54 -34.65 2.99
C ALA A 8 -16.05 -33.43 2.19
N LEU A 9 -16.02 -32.24 2.80
CA LEU A 9 -15.48 -31.03 2.19
C LEU A 9 -13.96 -31.10 2.05
N HIS A 10 -13.24 -31.55 3.08
CA HIS A 10 -11.80 -31.78 3.06
C HIS A 10 -11.41 -32.65 1.86
N ARG A 11 -11.99 -33.85 1.73
CA ARG A 11 -11.66 -34.75 0.61
C ARG A 11 -11.94 -34.11 -0.75
N LYS A 12 -13.11 -33.47 -0.91
CA LYS A 12 -13.47 -32.78 -2.16
C LYS A 12 -12.47 -31.69 -2.52
N LEU A 13 -11.98 -30.94 -1.53
CA LEU A 13 -11.02 -29.87 -1.75
C LEU A 13 -9.69 -30.41 -2.29
N PHE A 14 -9.19 -31.52 -1.75
CA PHE A 14 -7.93 -32.14 -2.17
C PHE A 14 -8.03 -32.85 -3.52
N ASP A 15 -9.17 -33.46 -3.83
CA ASP A 15 -9.41 -34.16 -5.09
C ASP A 15 -9.76 -33.22 -6.26
N GLU A 16 -10.04 -31.93 -6.00
CA GLU A 16 -10.45 -30.97 -7.01
C GLU A 16 -9.29 -30.53 -7.92
N THR A 17 -9.57 -30.52 -9.23
CA THR A 17 -8.62 -30.16 -10.30
C THR A 17 -9.02 -28.89 -11.05
N ASP A 18 -10.25 -28.40 -10.86
CA ASP A 18 -10.74 -27.16 -11.43
C ASP A 18 -10.59 -26.01 -10.41
N GLY A 19 -9.85 -24.98 -10.78
CA GLY A 19 -9.58 -23.83 -9.90
C GLY A 19 -10.84 -23.06 -9.47
N ASN A 20 -11.84 -22.94 -10.34
CA ASN A 20 -13.09 -22.23 -10.00
C ASN A 20 -13.92 -23.02 -8.99
N LYS A 21 -13.97 -24.34 -9.13
CA LYS A 21 -14.63 -25.22 -8.15
C LYS A 21 -13.85 -25.25 -6.84
N PHE A 22 -12.52 -25.30 -6.91
CA PHE A 22 -11.66 -25.23 -5.73
C PHE A 22 -11.95 -23.96 -4.93
N ALA A 23 -11.97 -22.80 -5.58
CA ALA A 23 -12.29 -21.52 -4.95
C ALA A 23 -13.63 -21.57 -4.19
N ARG A 24 -14.69 -22.06 -4.86
CA ARG A 24 -16.03 -22.21 -4.24
C ARG A 24 -16.04 -23.19 -3.06
N LEU A 25 -15.25 -24.26 -3.12
CA LEU A 25 -15.12 -25.24 -2.03
C LEU A 25 -14.40 -24.63 -0.83
N LYS A 26 -13.29 -23.92 -1.06
CA LYS A 26 -12.53 -23.17 -0.06
C LYS A 26 -13.41 -22.13 0.63
N ASP A 27 -14.13 -21.32 -0.12
CA ASP A 27 -14.99 -20.27 0.42
C ASP A 27 -16.15 -20.87 1.23
N ARG A 28 -16.70 -22.00 0.77
CA ARG A 28 -17.71 -22.75 1.54
C ARG A 28 -17.13 -23.33 2.82
N LEU A 29 -15.90 -23.84 2.81
CA LEU A 29 -15.21 -24.36 4.00
C LEU A 29 -15.07 -23.23 5.04
N LEU A 30 -14.54 -22.08 4.63
CA LEU A 30 -14.36 -20.90 5.48
C LEU A 30 -15.69 -20.38 6.03
N THR A 31 -16.69 -20.17 5.17
CA THR A 31 -17.96 -19.56 5.56
C THR A 31 -18.77 -20.47 6.50
N LYS A 32 -18.75 -21.78 6.27
CA LYS A 32 -19.59 -22.72 7.05
C LYS A 32 -18.93 -23.24 8.32
N HIS A 33 -17.60 -23.33 8.34
CA HIS A 33 -16.87 -24.04 9.39
C HIS A 33 -15.75 -23.19 10.01
N GLY A 34 -15.41 -22.04 9.44
CA GLY A 34 -14.26 -21.23 9.87
C GLY A 34 -14.40 -20.59 11.25
N VAL A 35 -15.63 -20.43 11.76
CA VAL A 35 -15.89 -19.91 13.11
C VAL A 35 -15.98 -21.05 14.12
N ASP A 36 -16.92 -21.97 13.94
CA ASP A 36 -17.22 -23.02 14.93
C ASP A 36 -16.20 -24.18 14.93
N GLU A 37 -15.52 -24.41 13.80
CA GLU A 37 -14.53 -25.48 13.61
C GLU A 37 -13.18 -24.90 13.13
N ARG A 38 -12.83 -23.67 13.58
CA ARG A 38 -11.65 -22.90 13.17
C ARG A 38 -10.38 -23.74 13.05
N ARG A 39 -10.03 -24.50 14.10
CA ARG A 39 -8.82 -25.32 14.15
C ARG A 39 -8.80 -26.36 13.04
N ALA A 40 -9.90 -27.07 12.85
CA ALA A 40 -9.97 -28.13 11.86
C ALA A 40 -9.92 -27.55 10.43
N VAL A 41 -10.53 -26.39 10.20
CA VAL A 41 -10.41 -25.65 8.93
C VAL A 41 -8.96 -25.21 8.70
N LEU A 42 -8.30 -24.66 9.72
CA LEU A 42 -6.89 -24.26 9.66
C LEU A 42 -5.99 -25.46 9.30
N ASP A 43 -6.18 -26.60 9.94
CA ASP A 43 -5.42 -27.83 9.66
C ASP A 43 -5.64 -28.32 8.22
N ILE A 44 -6.87 -28.24 7.70
CA ILE A 44 -7.19 -28.58 6.31
C ILE A 44 -6.45 -27.66 5.34
N LEU A 45 -6.45 -26.35 5.59
CA LEU A 45 -5.80 -25.38 4.71
C LEU A 45 -4.27 -25.51 4.76
N VAL A 46 -3.69 -25.71 5.95
CA VAL A 46 -2.25 -26.00 6.13
C VAL A 46 -1.87 -27.27 5.38
N GLY A 47 -2.66 -28.34 5.49
CA GLY A 47 -2.46 -29.56 4.72
C GLY A 47 -2.53 -29.30 3.21
N TYR A 48 -3.47 -28.47 2.76
CA TYR A 48 -3.59 -28.16 1.33
C TYR A 48 -2.42 -27.32 0.82
N ALA A 49 -1.94 -26.36 1.60
CA ALA A 49 -0.75 -25.58 1.25
C ALA A 49 0.50 -26.47 1.08
N ARG A 50 0.62 -27.55 1.88
CA ARG A 50 1.71 -28.53 1.79
C ARG A 50 1.55 -29.49 0.61
N ASP A 51 0.37 -30.08 0.45
CA ASP A 51 0.19 -31.29 -0.37
C ASP A 51 -0.83 -31.13 -1.50
N GLY A 52 -1.57 -30.02 -1.56
CA GLY A 52 -2.64 -29.79 -2.52
C GLY A 52 -2.17 -29.85 -3.98
N GLN A 53 -2.92 -30.49 -4.86
CA GLN A 53 -2.48 -30.72 -6.24
C GLN A 53 -2.46 -29.46 -7.11
N LEU A 54 -3.30 -28.46 -6.81
CA LEU A 54 -3.30 -27.19 -7.54
C LEU A 54 -2.23 -26.26 -6.97
N LEU A 55 -1.00 -26.37 -7.50
CA LEU A 55 0.16 -25.63 -6.99
C LEU A 55 -0.07 -24.12 -6.89
N HIS A 56 -0.68 -23.52 -7.91
CA HIS A 56 -0.98 -22.08 -7.90
C HIS A 56 -2.05 -21.71 -6.86
N TRP A 57 -2.89 -22.63 -6.38
CA TRP A 57 -3.85 -22.36 -5.29
C TRP A 57 -3.23 -22.43 -3.90
N ARG A 58 -2.04 -23.02 -3.77
CA ARG A 58 -1.33 -23.09 -2.48
C ARG A 58 -0.96 -21.71 -1.95
N ASN A 59 -0.62 -20.75 -2.82
CA ASN A 59 -0.33 -19.38 -2.37
C ASN A 59 -1.61 -18.64 -1.93
N PHE A 60 -2.75 -18.86 -2.60
CA PHE A 60 -4.02 -18.21 -2.30
C PHE A 60 -4.59 -18.66 -0.96
N VAL A 61 -4.34 -19.90 -0.53
CA VAL A 61 -4.76 -20.36 0.80
C VAL A 61 -3.89 -19.77 1.92
N MET A 62 -2.69 -19.24 1.64
CA MET A 62 -1.81 -18.68 2.68
C MET A 62 -2.46 -17.49 3.39
N THR A 63 -3.15 -16.62 2.66
CA THR A 63 -3.86 -15.47 3.26
C THR A 63 -4.98 -15.93 4.20
N ASP A 64 -5.68 -17.01 3.83
CA ASP A 64 -6.74 -17.58 4.66
C ASP A 64 -6.17 -18.25 5.92
N ILE A 65 -5.04 -18.96 5.80
CA ILE A 65 -4.30 -19.54 6.94
C ILE A 65 -3.85 -18.43 7.89
N ILE A 66 -3.24 -17.36 7.36
CA ILE A 66 -2.79 -16.22 8.17
C ILE A 66 -3.98 -15.55 8.87
N ALA A 67 -5.14 -15.40 8.21
CA ALA A 67 -6.33 -14.84 8.82
C ALA A 67 -6.84 -15.70 9.99
N LEU A 68 -6.88 -17.03 9.83
CA LEU A 68 -7.39 -17.98 10.83
C LEU A 68 -6.41 -18.30 11.96
N ALA A 69 -5.10 -18.23 11.73
CA ALA A 69 -4.09 -18.56 12.73
C ALA A 69 -4.11 -17.54 13.87
N GLU A 70 -4.04 -18.03 15.11
CA GLU A 70 -3.85 -17.19 16.31
C GLU A 70 -2.36 -17.17 16.70
N PRO A 71 -1.91 -16.18 17.51
CA PRO A 71 -0.54 -16.17 18.02
C PRO A 71 -0.17 -17.49 18.71
N GLY A 72 1.01 -18.02 18.42
CA GLY A 72 1.49 -19.32 18.91
C GLY A 72 1.12 -20.53 18.03
N GLU A 73 0.39 -20.34 16.94
CA GLU A 73 -0.04 -21.43 16.05
C GLU A 73 0.74 -21.43 14.73
N CYS A 74 0.88 -22.57 14.07
CA CYS A 74 1.45 -22.67 12.71
C CYS A 74 2.87 -22.11 12.51
N GLY A 75 3.62 -21.78 13.57
CA GLY A 75 4.98 -21.23 13.46
C GLY A 75 5.94 -22.13 12.68
N ASP A 76 5.94 -23.43 12.97
CA ASP A 76 6.76 -24.42 12.24
C ASP A 76 6.37 -24.48 10.76
N PHE A 77 5.05 -24.47 10.47
CA PHE A 77 4.56 -24.48 9.09
C PHE A 77 5.03 -23.25 8.30
N PHE A 78 4.95 -22.05 8.89
CA PHE A 78 5.42 -20.84 8.22
C PHE A 78 6.95 -20.83 8.08
N THR A 79 7.68 -21.41 9.04
CA THR A 79 9.13 -21.59 8.94
C THR A 79 9.47 -22.50 7.75
N ASP A 80 8.82 -23.66 7.62
CA ASP A 80 9.00 -24.57 6.48
C ASP A 80 8.72 -23.88 5.13
N CYS A 81 7.71 -22.99 5.11
CA CYS A 81 7.31 -22.29 3.90
C CYS A 81 8.31 -21.22 3.44
N LEU A 82 9.26 -20.78 4.28
CA LEU A 82 10.30 -19.83 3.86
C LEU A 82 11.21 -20.43 2.77
N ASP A 83 11.43 -21.74 2.81
CA ASP A 83 12.24 -22.47 1.83
C ASP A 83 11.44 -22.87 0.57
N VAL A 84 10.13 -22.64 0.56
CA VAL A 84 9.27 -22.89 -0.60
C VAL A 84 9.10 -21.59 -1.39
N PRO A 85 9.71 -21.44 -2.58
CA PRO A 85 9.77 -20.15 -3.25
C PRO A 85 8.40 -19.50 -3.51
N ASP A 86 7.38 -20.30 -3.81
CA ASP A 86 5.99 -19.83 -4.09
C ASP A 86 5.20 -19.42 -2.84
N LEU A 87 5.65 -19.81 -1.63
CA LEU A 87 4.95 -19.53 -0.37
C LEU A 87 5.71 -18.54 0.51
N SER A 88 7.04 -18.47 0.36
CA SER A 88 7.96 -17.66 1.17
C SER A 88 7.49 -16.23 1.43
N TYR A 89 6.96 -15.54 0.41
CA TYR A 89 6.45 -14.17 0.54
C TYR A 89 5.34 -14.05 1.59
N TRP A 90 4.35 -14.93 1.55
CA TRP A 90 3.22 -14.93 2.47
C TRP A 90 3.58 -15.47 3.84
N ALA A 91 4.50 -16.44 3.87
CA ALA A 91 4.99 -17.05 5.10
C ALA A 91 5.63 -16.04 6.06
N VAL A 92 6.22 -14.95 5.55
CA VAL A 92 6.79 -13.87 6.39
C VAL A 92 5.76 -13.31 7.38
N ASP A 93 4.58 -12.92 6.91
CA ASP A 93 3.55 -12.30 7.77
C ASP A 93 2.96 -13.33 8.73
N GLY A 94 2.73 -14.56 8.24
CA GLY A 94 2.29 -15.67 9.07
C GLY A 94 3.26 -15.96 10.21
N MET A 95 4.57 -15.95 9.93
CA MET A 95 5.60 -16.21 10.93
C MET A 95 5.64 -15.13 12.00
N LEU A 96 5.55 -13.84 11.62
CA LEU A 96 5.49 -12.74 12.59
C LEU A 96 4.22 -12.77 13.44
N LYS A 97 3.06 -13.05 12.83
CA LYS A 97 1.80 -13.22 13.56
C LYS A 97 1.89 -14.36 14.58
N SER A 98 2.52 -15.47 14.18
CA SER A 98 2.56 -16.71 14.95
C SER A 98 3.62 -16.71 16.05
N MET A 99 4.81 -16.20 15.74
CA MET A 99 6.01 -16.34 16.58
C MET A 99 6.45 -15.01 17.23
N GLY A 100 5.87 -13.88 16.80
CA GLY A 100 6.29 -12.56 17.28
C GLY A 100 7.80 -12.33 17.05
N LYS A 101 8.51 -11.84 18.08
CA LYS A 101 9.96 -11.55 17.99
C LYS A 101 10.82 -12.78 17.71
N ALA A 102 10.34 -14.00 17.99
CA ALA A 102 11.08 -15.22 17.64
C ALA A 102 11.20 -15.42 16.11
N ALA A 103 10.35 -14.75 15.32
CA ALA A 103 10.45 -14.72 13.86
C ALA A 103 11.64 -13.92 13.33
N TYR A 104 12.26 -13.03 14.13
CA TYR A 104 13.26 -12.09 13.61
C TYR A 104 14.49 -12.80 13.04
N GLY A 105 15.05 -13.79 13.75
CA GLY A 105 16.23 -14.52 13.28
C GLY A 105 16.04 -15.14 11.88
N PRO A 106 15.00 -15.98 11.67
CA PRO A 106 14.76 -16.57 10.35
C PRO A 106 14.41 -15.53 9.27
N LEU A 107 13.73 -14.43 9.60
CA LEU A 107 13.48 -13.36 8.62
C LEU A 107 14.74 -12.57 8.23
N VAL A 108 15.64 -12.35 9.17
CA VAL A 108 16.96 -11.76 8.87
C VAL A 108 17.75 -12.68 7.96
N ALA A 109 17.74 -14.00 8.22
CA ALA A 109 18.37 -14.99 7.35
C ALA A 109 17.76 -14.97 5.94
N LEU A 110 16.43 -14.93 5.81
CA LEU A 110 15.75 -14.79 4.52
C LEU A 110 16.15 -13.50 3.79
N ALA A 111 16.19 -12.36 4.48
CA ALA A 111 16.59 -11.08 3.88
C ALA A 111 18.01 -11.14 3.30
N ALA A 112 18.94 -11.82 3.98
CA ALA A 112 20.33 -11.99 3.58
C ALA A 112 20.56 -13.11 2.54
N ALA A 113 19.59 -13.98 2.28
CA ALA A 113 19.74 -15.11 1.38
C ALA A 113 19.70 -14.68 -0.10
N ASP A 114 20.86 -14.49 -0.73
CA ASP A 114 20.95 -14.04 -2.13
C ASP A 114 20.33 -15.00 -3.15
N HIS A 115 20.16 -16.27 -2.79
CA HIS A 115 19.50 -17.28 -3.62
C HIS A 115 17.96 -17.25 -3.48
N ALA A 116 17.42 -16.58 -2.46
CA ALA A 116 15.99 -16.46 -2.25
C ALA A 116 15.35 -15.48 -3.24
N ARG A 117 14.04 -15.61 -3.46
CA ARG A 117 13.32 -14.72 -4.38
C ARG A 117 13.42 -13.26 -3.91
N PRO A 118 13.74 -12.29 -4.80
CA PRO A 118 13.88 -10.89 -4.42
C PRO A 118 12.67 -10.34 -3.67
N GLY A 119 11.44 -10.66 -4.11
CA GLY A 119 10.22 -10.23 -3.44
C GLY A 119 10.08 -10.77 -2.01
N ALA A 120 10.49 -12.01 -1.75
CA ALA A 120 10.46 -12.60 -0.40
C ALA A 120 11.48 -11.93 0.53
N ARG A 121 12.68 -11.62 0.01
CA ARG A 121 13.71 -10.86 0.74
C ARG A 121 13.22 -9.45 1.10
N ALA A 122 12.65 -8.74 0.12
CA ALA A 122 12.10 -7.41 0.31
C ALA A 122 10.95 -7.42 1.33
N LYS A 123 10.06 -8.41 1.24
CA LYS A 123 8.97 -8.62 2.18
C LYS A 123 9.46 -8.87 3.60
N ALA A 124 10.50 -9.70 3.78
CA ALA A 124 11.12 -9.92 5.09
C ALA A 124 11.61 -8.60 5.69
N ILE A 125 12.35 -7.78 4.93
CA ILE A 125 12.84 -6.47 5.41
C ILE A 125 11.67 -5.52 5.74
N LYS A 126 10.64 -5.46 4.88
CA LYS A 126 9.45 -4.63 5.12
C LYS A 126 8.73 -5.04 6.40
N SER A 127 8.46 -6.32 6.59
CA SER A 127 7.75 -6.79 7.77
C SER A 127 8.62 -6.65 9.02
N LEU A 128 9.94 -6.83 8.94
CA LEU A 128 10.86 -6.50 10.04
C LEU A 128 10.79 -5.01 10.39
N ALA A 129 10.80 -4.11 9.41
CA ALA A 129 10.69 -2.67 9.63
C ALA A 129 9.42 -2.31 10.42
N VAL A 130 8.26 -2.81 9.96
CA VAL A 130 6.96 -2.56 10.60
C VAL A 130 6.92 -3.09 12.03
N PHE A 131 7.29 -4.36 12.24
CA PHE A 131 7.15 -5.02 13.54
C PHE A 131 8.18 -4.58 14.58
N SER A 132 9.34 -4.09 14.15
CA SER A 132 10.40 -3.59 15.04
C SER A 132 10.43 -2.05 15.13
N SER A 133 9.59 -1.34 14.37
CA SER A 133 9.64 0.12 14.22
C SER A 133 10.99 0.66 13.74
N GLN A 134 11.75 -0.17 13.00
CA GLN A 134 13.03 0.20 12.41
C GLN A 134 12.81 0.76 11.00
N PRO A 135 13.52 1.82 10.58
CA PRO A 135 13.29 2.49 9.30
C PRO A 135 14.04 1.79 8.15
N PHE A 136 14.03 0.47 8.07
CA PHE A 136 14.77 -0.30 7.05
C PHE A 136 14.23 -0.08 5.62
N ASP A 137 12.99 0.38 5.51
CA ASP A 137 12.28 0.59 4.26
C ASP A 137 12.18 2.07 3.87
N ARG A 138 12.78 2.98 4.65
CA ARG A 138 12.77 4.43 4.40
C ARG A 138 13.09 4.79 2.94
N GLY A 139 12.29 5.67 2.34
CA GLY A 139 12.50 6.14 0.97
C GLY A 139 12.24 5.08 -0.12
N LEU A 140 11.74 3.89 0.25
CA LEU A 140 11.28 2.88 -0.69
C LEU A 140 9.77 2.95 -0.86
N MET A 141 9.26 2.35 -1.96
CA MET A 141 7.83 2.24 -2.22
C MET A 141 7.14 1.42 -1.14
N LEU A 142 5.84 1.67 -0.91
CA LEU A 142 5.09 0.98 0.13
C LEU A 142 5.05 -0.54 -0.09
N ASP A 143 4.84 -0.96 -1.35
CA ASP A 143 4.86 -2.36 -1.75
C ASP A 143 6.31 -2.85 -1.93
N PRO A 144 6.78 -3.82 -1.12
CA PRO A 144 8.10 -4.42 -1.27
C PRO A 144 8.28 -5.23 -2.57
N GLY A 145 7.21 -5.58 -3.28
CA GLY A 145 7.27 -6.26 -4.58
C GLY A 145 7.98 -5.47 -5.67
N HIS A 146 8.09 -4.14 -5.51
CA HIS A 146 8.78 -3.25 -6.46
C HIS A 146 10.22 -2.90 -6.07
N TRP A 147 10.73 -3.43 -4.95
CA TRP A 147 12.08 -3.12 -4.50
C TRP A 147 13.12 -3.91 -5.29
N LYS A 148 14.23 -3.24 -5.60
CA LYS A 148 15.39 -3.86 -6.25
C LYS A 148 16.34 -4.43 -5.21
N ALA A 149 17.14 -5.43 -5.60
CA ALA A 149 18.09 -6.08 -4.70
C ALA A 149 19.09 -5.07 -4.09
N GLU A 150 19.54 -4.11 -4.90
CA GLU A 150 20.48 -3.06 -4.48
C GLU A 150 19.89 -2.07 -3.46
N GLN A 151 18.55 -2.01 -3.35
CA GLN A 151 17.84 -1.16 -2.40
C GLN A 151 17.63 -1.84 -1.05
N LEU A 152 17.86 -3.15 -0.95
CA LEU A 152 17.67 -3.91 0.27
C LEU A 152 18.75 -3.57 1.29
N ARG A 153 18.33 -3.04 2.44
CA ARG A 153 19.24 -2.61 3.53
C ARG A 153 19.73 -3.78 4.38
N VAL A 154 20.19 -4.85 3.73
CA VAL A 154 20.61 -6.11 4.38
C VAL A 154 21.70 -5.86 5.43
N ALA A 155 22.66 -4.99 5.15
CA ALA A 155 23.74 -4.66 6.10
C ALA A 155 23.20 -4.03 7.41
N GLU A 156 22.20 -3.15 7.32
CA GLU A 156 21.58 -2.54 8.51
C GLU A 156 20.77 -3.55 9.30
N VAL A 157 20.07 -4.45 8.60
CA VAL A 157 19.29 -5.53 9.22
C VAL A 157 20.20 -6.52 9.98
N LEU A 158 21.37 -6.86 9.41
CA LEU A 158 22.37 -7.70 10.06
C LEU A 158 23.02 -7.01 11.28
N ALA A 159 23.30 -5.71 11.18
CA ALA A 159 23.80 -4.94 12.32
C ALA A 159 22.77 -4.90 13.46
N TRP A 160 21.50 -4.64 13.13
CA TRP A 160 20.39 -4.69 14.09
C TRP A 160 20.23 -6.06 14.77
N GLN A 161 20.45 -7.16 14.03
CA GLN A 161 20.52 -8.50 14.60
C GLN A 161 21.68 -8.64 15.60
N ALA A 162 22.87 -8.15 15.25
CA ALA A 162 24.04 -8.20 16.13
C ALA A 162 23.82 -7.41 17.44
N ASP A 163 23.03 -6.34 17.39
CA ASP A 163 22.66 -5.51 18.54
C ASP A 163 21.53 -6.13 19.41
N GLY A 164 21.03 -7.32 19.06
CA GLY A 164 20.02 -8.03 19.85
C GLY A 164 18.57 -7.60 19.55
N TYR A 165 18.31 -7.09 18.34
CA TYR A 165 16.99 -6.67 17.86
C TYR A 165 16.32 -5.55 18.69
N PRO A 166 17.00 -4.42 18.97
CA PRO A 166 16.38 -3.31 19.69
C PRO A 166 15.17 -2.75 18.92
N ASP A 167 14.10 -2.40 19.63
CA ASP A 167 12.97 -1.73 19.00
C ASP A 167 13.40 -0.32 18.55
N GLY A 168 12.98 0.07 17.34
CA GLY A 168 13.24 1.39 16.80
C GLY A 168 12.30 2.45 17.40
N HIS A 169 12.66 3.71 17.20
CA HIS A 169 11.85 4.84 17.66
C HIS A 169 10.71 5.20 16.68
N GLY A 170 10.60 4.47 15.56
CA GLY A 170 9.71 4.80 14.46
C GLY A 170 10.07 6.13 13.79
N PHE A 171 9.12 6.70 13.04
CA PHE A 171 9.27 8.01 12.43
C PHE A 171 8.98 9.15 13.41
N ALA A 172 9.73 10.25 13.29
CA ALA A 172 9.34 11.51 13.91
C ALA A 172 8.13 12.08 13.17
N ALA A 173 7.08 12.46 13.90
CA ALA A 173 5.88 13.04 13.31
C ALA A 173 6.25 14.21 12.39
N PRO A 174 5.78 14.23 11.13
CA PRO A 174 6.07 15.33 10.21
C PRO A 174 5.58 16.67 10.77
N ALA A 175 6.30 17.74 10.45
CA ALA A 175 5.86 19.10 10.80
C ALA A 175 4.57 19.44 10.03
N THR A 176 3.56 19.92 10.74
CA THR A 176 2.27 20.33 10.19
C THR A 176 2.04 21.82 10.37
N HIS A 177 1.24 22.42 9.49
CA HIS A 177 0.95 23.85 9.54
C HIS A 177 -0.18 24.17 10.55
N ALA A 178 -0.03 25.24 11.33
CA ALA A 178 -0.92 25.58 12.45
C ALA A 178 -2.39 25.83 12.06
N SER A 179 -2.63 26.25 10.82
CA SER A 179 -3.99 26.46 10.28
C SER A 179 -4.82 25.16 10.18
N LEU A 180 -4.20 23.97 10.22
CA LEU A 180 -4.97 22.72 10.32
C LEU A 180 -5.76 22.65 11.64
N ALA A 181 -5.27 23.31 12.70
CA ALA A 181 -5.98 23.44 13.98
C ALA A 181 -6.92 24.65 14.03
N ALA A 182 -6.63 25.72 13.30
CA ALA A 182 -7.42 26.95 13.27
C ALA A 182 -7.62 27.47 11.83
N PRO A 183 -8.43 26.79 11.01
CA PRO A 183 -8.59 27.13 9.60
C PRO A 183 -9.47 28.38 9.41
N GLN A 184 -9.06 29.29 8.55
CA GLN A 184 -9.76 30.54 8.26
C GLN A 184 -10.31 30.57 6.83
N SER A 185 -9.50 30.19 5.84
CA SER A 185 -9.90 30.22 4.42
C SER A 185 -10.65 28.94 3.98
N PRO A 186 -11.34 28.96 2.81
CA PRO A 186 -11.96 27.76 2.25
C PRO A 186 -10.97 26.59 2.07
N LEU A 187 -9.79 26.87 1.52
CA LEU A 187 -8.71 25.88 1.36
C LEU A 187 -8.30 25.28 2.70
N GLU A 188 -8.10 26.13 3.72
CA GLU A 188 -7.70 25.68 5.05
C GLU A 188 -8.76 24.81 5.71
N LYS A 189 -10.04 25.16 5.55
CA LYS A 189 -11.16 24.37 6.06
C LYS A 189 -11.24 23.01 5.37
N ALA A 190 -11.03 22.96 4.05
CA ALA A 190 -10.99 21.70 3.30
C ALA A 190 -9.82 20.82 3.74
N ALA A 191 -8.60 21.39 3.84
CA ALA A 191 -7.41 20.67 4.30
C ALA A 191 -7.54 20.18 5.75
N ALA A 192 -8.06 21.01 6.67
CA ALA A 192 -8.29 20.63 8.06
C ALA A 192 -9.34 19.50 8.18
N ARG A 193 -10.37 19.51 7.33
CA ARG A 193 -11.36 18.43 7.27
C ARG A 193 -10.72 17.13 6.81
N LEU A 194 -9.92 17.15 5.74
CA LEU A 194 -9.18 15.99 5.27
C LEU A 194 -8.24 15.46 6.36
N GLU A 195 -7.42 16.34 6.96
CA GLU A 195 -6.49 15.97 8.03
C GLU A 195 -7.20 15.32 9.22
N LYS A 196 -8.39 15.78 9.60
CA LYS A 196 -9.18 15.14 10.68
C LYS A 196 -9.52 13.67 10.35
N LYS A 197 -9.84 13.37 9.09
CA LYS A 197 -10.12 12.00 8.62
C LYS A 197 -8.84 11.17 8.58
N LEU A 198 -7.78 11.72 8.01
CA LEU A 198 -6.47 11.07 7.97
C LEU A 198 -5.94 10.77 9.37
N ALA A 199 -6.04 11.70 10.32
CA ALA A 199 -5.66 11.49 11.71
C ALA A 199 -6.47 10.38 12.40
N ALA A 200 -7.75 10.23 12.04
CA ALA A 200 -8.55 9.10 12.52
C ALA A 200 -8.06 7.77 11.94
N ARG A 201 -7.67 7.73 10.67
CA ARG A 201 -7.05 6.56 10.02
C ARG A 201 -5.72 6.20 10.68
N ARG A 202 -4.82 7.16 10.86
CA ARG A 202 -3.51 6.97 11.52
C ARG A 202 -3.62 6.44 12.95
N ARG A 203 -4.70 6.76 13.67
CA ARG A 203 -4.96 6.21 15.01
C ARG A 203 -5.41 4.74 15.00
N ARG A 204 -6.00 4.27 13.90
CA ARG A 204 -6.41 2.87 13.74
C ARG A 204 -5.23 2.02 13.28
N GLU A 205 -4.49 2.52 12.30
CA GLU A 205 -3.39 1.82 11.68
C GLU A 205 -2.37 2.83 11.16
N GLN A 206 -1.11 2.63 11.52
CA GLN A 206 0.00 3.41 11.00
C GLN A 206 1.25 2.53 10.96
N ASP A 207 1.92 2.55 9.82
CA ASP A 207 3.27 2.02 9.71
C ASP A 207 4.25 2.93 10.46
N LEU A 208 4.77 2.45 11.59
CA LEU A 208 5.71 3.23 12.41
C LEU A 208 7.11 3.32 11.78
N ALA A 209 7.44 2.48 10.80
CA ALA A 209 8.68 2.62 10.06
C ALA A 209 8.61 3.75 9.03
N GLN A 210 7.42 4.03 8.49
CA GLN A 210 7.24 5.08 7.48
C GLN A 210 5.93 5.88 7.61
N PRO A 211 6.01 7.22 7.72
CA PRO A 211 4.83 8.05 7.84
C PRO A 211 4.00 8.03 6.55
N SER A 212 2.73 7.68 6.67
CA SER A 212 1.69 7.83 5.66
C SER A 212 0.48 8.61 6.19
N ASN A 213 -0.39 9.03 5.28
CA ASN A 213 -1.62 9.75 5.56
C ASN A 213 -1.41 11.05 6.36
N TRP A 214 -0.37 11.84 6.08
CA TRP A 214 -0.18 13.16 6.71
C TRP A 214 -0.41 14.29 5.72
N LEU A 215 -0.94 15.42 6.18
CA LEU A 215 -0.75 16.72 5.52
C LEU A 215 0.40 17.45 6.21
N ALA A 216 1.55 17.52 5.55
CA ALA A 216 2.79 18.05 6.10
C ALA A 216 3.24 19.34 5.38
N ILE A 217 4.11 20.11 6.02
CA ILE A 217 4.79 21.24 5.36
C ILE A 217 5.77 20.65 4.34
N ALA A 218 5.70 21.11 3.08
CA ALA A 218 6.60 20.65 2.03
C ALA A 218 8.05 21.06 2.28
N GLN A 219 8.98 20.25 1.78
CA GLN A 219 10.39 20.65 1.76
C GLN A 219 10.58 21.80 0.77
N PRO A 220 11.38 22.84 1.11
CA PRO A 220 11.62 23.98 0.22
C PRO A 220 12.19 23.56 -1.14
N ASP A 221 12.98 22.49 -1.17
CA ASP A 221 13.64 21.98 -2.37
C ASP A 221 12.63 21.39 -3.36
N ASP A 222 11.62 20.68 -2.88
CA ASP A 222 10.54 20.13 -3.71
C ASP A 222 9.76 21.28 -4.37
N LEU A 223 9.38 22.30 -3.59
CA LEU A 223 8.68 23.47 -4.10
C LEU A 223 9.51 24.24 -5.13
N ARG A 224 10.83 24.38 -4.93
CA ARG A 224 11.70 25.02 -5.94
C ARG A 224 11.71 24.24 -7.25
N GLN A 225 11.80 22.91 -7.20
CA GLN A 225 11.80 22.07 -8.40
C GLN A 225 10.45 22.08 -9.14
N ILE A 226 9.35 22.19 -8.41
CA ILE A 226 7.99 22.33 -8.95
C ILE A 226 7.83 23.70 -9.62
N ASN A 227 8.17 24.77 -8.92
CA ASN A 227 8.05 26.15 -9.42
C ASN A 227 8.96 26.43 -10.63
N ALA A 228 10.04 25.65 -10.80
CA ALA A 228 10.89 25.72 -11.99
C ALA A 228 10.22 25.13 -13.26
N ARG A 229 9.17 24.31 -13.10
CA ARG A 229 8.49 23.60 -14.20
C ARG A 229 7.11 24.17 -14.50
N TRP A 230 6.36 24.56 -13.47
CA TRP A 230 4.97 24.99 -13.61
C TRP A 230 4.72 26.29 -12.86
N ARG A 231 3.83 27.11 -13.43
CA ARG A 231 3.18 28.19 -12.71
C ARG A 231 1.87 27.65 -12.14
N LEU A 232 1.89 27.32 -10.85
CA LEU A 232 0.72 26.73 -10.18
C LEU A 232 -0.34 27.79 -9.80
N PRO A 233 -1.63 27.39 -9.74
CA PRO A 233 -2.67 28.20 -9.11
C PRO A 233 -2.31 28.51 -7.65
N GLU A 234 -2.69 29.69 -7.16
CA GLU A 234 -2.39 30.15 -5.80
C GLU A 234 -2.85 29.15 -4.73
N HIS A 235 -4.08 28.64 -4.86
CA HIS A 235 -4.64 27.67 -3.92
C HIS A 235 -3.85 26.36 -3.90
N TYR A 236 -3.49 25.82 -5.07
CA TYR A 236 -2.73 24.58 -5.14
C TYR A 236 -1.28 24.76 -4.68
N GLN A 237 -0.65 25.89 -5.00
CA GLN A 237 0.69 26.22 -4.50
C GLN A 237 0.70 26.34 -2.97
N ARG A 238 -0.29 27.02 -2.38
CA ARG A 238 -0.46 27.12 -0.92
C ARG A 238 -0.72 25.75 -0.30
N PHE A 239 -1.54 24.92 -0.95
CA PHE A 239 -1.81 23.56 -0.53
C PHE A 239 -0.54 22.72 -0.44
N LEU A 240 0.27 22.68 -1.51
CA LEU A 240 1.54 21.97 -1.49
C LEU A 240 2.48 22.54 -0.42
N ALA A 241 2.57 23.87 -0.28
CA ALA A 241 3.49 24.46 0.68
C ALA A 241 3.15 24.11 2.14
N CYS A 242 1.87 24.10 2.51
CA CYS A 242 1.43 24.00 3.91
C CYS A 242 0.83 22.65 4.29
N TYR A 243 0.28 21.94 3.32
CA TYR A 243 -0.53 20.72 3.50
C TYR A 243 -0.14 19.63 2.50
N SER A 244 1.12 19.59 2.07
CA SER A 244 1.62 18.57 1.16
C SER A 244 1.25 17.18 1.67
N PRO A 245 0.47 16.41 0.89
CA PRO A 245 0.23 15.01 1.16
C PRO A 245 1.55 14.26 1.34
N LEU A 246 1.60 13.39 2.34
CA LEU A 246 2.66 12.42 2.51
C LEU A 246 2.03 11.05 2.48
N ARG A 247 2.07 10.41 1.30
CA ARG A 247 1.49 9.08 1.05
C ARG A 247 0.05 8.98 1.55
N VAL A 248 -0.79 9.88 1.06
CA VAL A 248 -2.22 9.91 1.38
C VAL A 248 -2.95 9.01 0.40
N SER A 249 -3.65 8.00 0.94
CA SER A 249 -4.53 7.12 0.16
C SER A 249 -5.92 7.10 0.79
N ILE A 250 -6.93 7.30 -0.05
CA ILE A 250 -8.33 7.43 0.34
C ILE A 250 -9.11 6.26 -0.24
N GLU A 251 -9.63 5.40 0.63
CA GLU A 251 -10.43 4.25 0.24
C GLU A 251 -11.91 4.63 0.24
N HIS A 252 -12.54 4.58 -0.93
CA HIS A 252 -13.96 4.83 -1.09
C HIS A 252 -14.50 3.99 -2.25
N ALA A 253 -15.79 3.66 -2.24
CA ALA A 253 -16.41 2.82 -3.28
C ALA A 253 -16.30 3.44 -4.69
N ASP A 254 -16.27 4.78 -4.75
CA ASP A 254 -16.12 5.52 -6.00
C ASP A 254 -14.68 5.49 -6.55
N TYR A 255 -13.71 5.05 -5.76
CA TYR A 255 -12.31 4.91 -6.13
C TYR A 255 -11.93 3.42 -6.08
N PHE A 256 -12.08 2.72 -7.20
CA PHE A 256 -11.96 1.26 -7.31
C PHE A 256 -10.66 0.65 -6.74
N GLN A 257 -9.58 1.43 -6.63
CA GLN A 257 -8.31 1.03 -6.00
C GLN A 257 -7.81 2.02 -4.94
N GLY A 258 -8.72 2.85 -4.42
CA GLY A 258 -8.39 4.02 -3.62
C GLY A 258 -7.80 5.15 -4.46
N LEU A 259 -7.92 6.37 -3.94
CA LEU A 259 -7.36 7.59 -4.54
C LEU A 259 -6.06 7.94 -3.83
N ASN A 260 -4.97 8.02 -4.60
CA ASN A 260 -3.66 8.46 -4.12
C ASN A 260 -3.49 9.95 -4.40
N LEU A 261 -3.41 10.76 -3.34
CA LEU A 261 -3.23 12.21 -3.46
C LEU A 261 -1.75 12.57 -3.37
N TYR A 262 -1.23 13.25 -4.38
CA TYR A 262 0.21 13.52 -4.49
C TYR A 262 0.63 14.79 -3.79
N GLY A 263 1.71 14.70 -3.00
CA GLY A 263 2.38 15.84 -2.41
C GLY A 263 3.60 16.31 -3.19
N ALA A 264 4.23 17.37 -2.67
CA ALA A 264 5.33 18.06 -3.33
C ALA A 264 6.51 17.12 -3.65
N ALA A 265 6.85 16.21 -2.74
CA ALA A 265 7.94 15.25 -2.91
C ALA A 265 7.70 14.23 -4.04
N GLU A 266 6.44 13.96 -4.38
CA GLU A 266 6.04 12.91 -5.32
C GLU A 266 5.58 13.48 -6.67
N LEU A 267 5.13 14.75 -6.69
CA LEU A 267 4.42 15.36 -7.81
C LEU A 267 5.16 15.27 -9.15
N LEU A 268 6.48 15.48 -9.17
CA LEU A 268 7.28 15.39 -10.40
C LEU A 268 7.27 13.97 -10.96
N LYS A 269 7.57 13.00 -10.09
CA LYS A 269 7.63 11.58 -10.48
C LYS A 269 6.23 11.07 -10.85
N ALA A 270 5.19 11.60 -10.23
CA ALA A 270 3.80 11.27 -10.55
C ALA A 270 3.41 11.62 -12.00
N GLN A 271 4.14 12.53 -12.66
CA GLN A 271 3.89 12.82 -14.09
C GLN A 271 4.43 11.72 -15.02
N HIS A 272 5.28 10.82 -14.52
CA HIS A 272 5.86 9.74 -15.32
C HIS A 272 4.79 8.75 -15.77
N GLY A 273 4.74 8.47 -17.07
CA GLY A 273 3.73 7.60 -17.69
C GLY A 273 2.45 8.34 -18.10
N TYR A 274 2.24 9.57 -17.64
CA TYR A 274 1.15 10.45 -18.07
C TYR A 274 1.65 11.54 -19.02
N ALA A 275 2.23 12.60 -18.46
CA ALA A 275 2.73 13.74 -19.22
C ALA A 275 4.18 13.56 -19.69
N TRP A 276 4.93 12.68 -19.04
CA TRP A 276 6.37 12.52 -19.25
C TRP A 276 6.79 11.05 -19.36
N ASN A 277 7.63 10.74 -20.33
CA ASN A 277 8.27 9.43 -20.45
C ASN A 277 9.66 9.49 -19.79
N PRO A 278 9.88 8.81 -18.65
CA PRO A 278 11.18 8.85 -17.97
C PRO A 278 12.28 8.08 -18.69
N VAL A 279 11.94 7.19 -19.63
CA VAL A 279 12.90 6.40 -20.41
C VAL A 279 13.44 7.22 -21.56
N THR A 280 12.56 7.83 -22.36
CA THR A 280 12.98 8.68 -23.49
C THR A 280 13.32 10.11 -23.07
N GLN A 281 12.93 10.51 -21.85
CA GLN A 281 13.06 11.88 -21.35
C GLN A 281 12.35 12.90 -22.24
N GLU A 282 11.12 12.57 -22.64
CA GLU A 282 10.29 13.40 -23.52
C GLU A 282 8.85 13.48 -23.01
N SER A 283 8.14 14.53 -23.42
CA SER A 283 6.69 14.61 -23.19
C SER A 283 5.95 13.54 -23.98
N ILE A 284 4.94 12.94 -23.37
CA ILE A 284 4.13 11.90 -24.02
C ILE A 284 3.18 12.56 -25.04
N SER A 285 3.21 12.06 -26.27
CA SER A 285 2.35 12.55 -27.35
C SER A 285 0.87 12.34 -27.01
N GLY A 286 0.04 13.36 -27.25
CA GLY A 286 -1.39 13.33 -26.98
C GLY A 286 -1.81 13.72 -25.57
N TRP A 287 -0.85 13.91 -24.64
CA TRP A 287 -1.16 14.47 -23.32
C TRP A 287 -1.32 16.00 -23.38
N PRO A 288 -2.39 16.60 -22.80
CA PRO A 288 -2.55 18.04 -22.74
C PRO A 288 -1.45 18.70 -21.90
N ARG A 289 -0.68 19.63 -22.48
CA ARG A 289 0.50 20.23 -21.80
C ARG A 289 0.16 21.04 -20.55
N HIS A 290 -1.05 21.57 -20.46
CA HIS A 290 -1.53 22.33 -19.31
C HIS A 290 -2.15 21.44 -18.22
N TYR A 291 -2.25 20.11 -18.43
CA TYR A 291 -2.75 19.20 -17.40
C TYR A 291 -1.62 18.71 -16.51
N LEU A 292 -1.77 19.00 -15.21
CA LEU A 292 -0.88 18.54 -14.15
C LEU A 292 -1.59 17.47 -13.33
N VAL A 293 -1.08 16.24 -13.32
CA VAL A 293 -1.65 15.16 -12.50
C VAL A 293 -1.37 15.44 -11.03
N ILE A 294 -2.43 15.47 -10.21
CA ILE A 294 -2.36 15.76 -8.76
C ILE A 294 -2.84 14.60 -7.88
N ALA A 295 -3.53 13.63 -8.48
CA ALA A 295 -3.91 12.36 -7.85
C ALA A 295 -4.15 11.29 -8.92
N ASP A 296 -4.24 10.03 -8.51
CA ASP A 296 -4.76 8.95 -9.35
C ASP A 296 -5.66 8.01 -8.56
N ALA A 297 -6.59 7.34 -9.25
CA ALA A 297 -7.33 6.20 -8.71
C ALA A 297 -7.19 5.01 -9.66
N GLY A 298 -6.34 4.05 -9.30
CA GLY A 298 -6.08 2.88 -10.14
C GLY A 298 -5.59 3.26 -11.53
N ALA A 299 -4.69 4.25 -11.62
CA ALA A 299 -4.18 4.87 -12.84
C ALA A 299 -5.13 5.81 -13.61
N ASP A 300 -6.37 6.02 -13.17
CA ASP A 300 -7.22 7.11 -13.66
C ASP A 300 -6.73 8.45 -13.07
N PRO A 301 -6.19 9.38 -13.89
CA PRO A 301 -5.56 10.59 -13.36
C PRO A 301 -6.60 11.67 -13.01
N TYR A 302 -6.34 12.40 -11.93
CA TYR A 302 -7.01 13.66 -11.62
C TYR A 302 -6.03 14.80 -11.89
N CYS A 303 -6.40 15.71 -12.78
CA CYS A 303 -5.52 16.73 -13.33
C CYS A 303 -6.04 18.14 -13.05
N LEU A 304 -5.17 19.05 -12.63
CA LEU A 304 -5.48 20.49 -12.69
C LEU A 304 -5.28 20.99 -14.13
N ASP A 305 -6.24 21.79 -14.60
CA ASP A 305 -6.08 22.56 -15.82
C ASP A 305 -5.38 23.90 -15.52
N LEU A 306 -4.09 23.99 -15.84
CA LEU A 306 -3.27 25.17 -15.60
C LEU A 306 -3.57 26.34 -16.56
N ASP A 307 -4.32 26.12 -17.65
CA ASP A 307 -4.73 27.19 -18.58
C ASP A 307 -6.10 27.79 -18.19
N ALA A 308 -6.87 27.10 -17.33
CA ALA A 308 -8.22 27.51 -16.90
C ALA A 308 -8.25 28.13 -15.48
N VAL A 309 -7.17 28.79 -15.06
CA VAL A 309 -7.06 29.38 -13.71
C VAL A 309 -8.00 30.58 -13.55
N THR A 310 -8.87 30.54 -12.54
CA THR A 310 -9.79 31.63 -12.17
C THR A 310 -9.72 31.86 -10.67
N ASP A 311 -9.60 33.12 -10.23
CA ASP A 311 -9.52 33.51 -8.82
C ASP A 311 -8.47 32.74 -8.00
N GLY A 312 -7.32 32.42 -8.62
CA GLY A 312 -6.22 31.71 -7.96
C GLY A 312 -6.43 30.20 -7.83
N ASP A 313 -7.49 29.65 -8.41
CA ASP A 313 -7.84 28.23 -8.40
C ASP A 313 -7.97 27.67 -9.83
N ALA A 314 -8.04 26.35 -9.98
CA ALA A 314 -8.19 25.67 -11.27
C ALA A 314 -9.16 24.49 -11.18
N PRO A 315 -9.95 24.22 -12.24
CA PRO A 315 -10.81 23.04 -12.29
C PRO A 315 -9.98 21.74 -12.33
N VAL A 316 -10.59 20.66 -11.84
CA VAL A 316 -10.01 19.32 -11.88
C VAL A 316 -10.72 18.48 -12.93
N TYR A 317 -9.95 17.83 -13.79
CA TYR A 317 -10.42 16.90 -14.82
C TYR A 317 -9.98 15.47 -14.48
N THR A 318 -10.75 14.49 -14.92
CA THR A 318 -10.39 13.07 -14.83
C THR A 318 -10.57 12.37 -16.17
N ALA A 319 -9.93 11.21 -16.33
CA ALA A 319 -10.10 10.36 -17.51
C ALA A 319 -9.93 8.88 -17.14
N ALA A 320 -10.65 8.00 -17.82
CA ALA A 320 -10.46 6.57 -17.66
C ALA A 320 -9.19 6.08 -18.38
N HIS A 321 -8.29 5.41 -17.66
CA HIS A 321 -7.15 4.73 -18.24
C HIS A 321 -7.57 3.47 -19.02
N GLY A 322 -6.73 3.04 -19.96
CA GLY A 322 -6.97 1.80 -20.72
C GLY A 322 -8.03 1.89 -21.81
N ALA A 323 -8.69 3.04 -22.01
CA ALA A 323 -9.70 3.26 -23.06
C ALA A 323 -9.10 3.49 -24.48
N GLY A 324 -7.79 3.35 -24.65
CA GLY A 324 -7.08 3.52 -25.93
C GLY A 324 -6.75 4.98 -26.31
N ALA A 325 -7.55 5.94 -25.84
CA ALA A 325 -7.27 7.38 -25.93
C ALA A 325 -7.76 8.10 -24.68
N TRP A 326 -7.06 9.17 -24.27
CA TRP A 326 -7.48 10.01 -23.15
C TRP A 326 -8.71 10.83 -23.52
N GLN A 327 -9.77 10.68 -22.74
CA GLN A 327 -10.99 11.48 -22.85
C GLN A 327 -11.24 12.12 -21.49
N PHE A 328 -10.88 13.39 -21.37
CA PHE A 328 -11.00 14.11 -20.11
C PHE A 328 -12.40 14.68 -19.94
N GLU A 329 -12.95 14.49 -18.75
CA GLU A 329 -14.18 15.10 -18.30
C GLU A 329 -13.94 15.92 -17.04
N ARG A 330 -14.74 16.96 -16.85
CA ARG A 330 -14.62 17.82 -15.67
C ARG A 330 -15.12 17.05 -14.46
N HIS A 331 -14.27 16.93 -13.45
CA HIS A 331 -14.58 16.24 -12.20
C HIS A 331 -14.99 17.24 -11.10
N ALA A 332 -14.24 18.33 -10.94
CA ALA A 332 -14.57 19.39 -9.98
C ALA A 332 -14.40 20.78 -10.59
N ASP A 333 -15.17 21.73 -10.06
CA ASP A 333 -15.16 23.11 -10.56
C ASP A 333 -13.88 23.87 -10.16
N SER A 334 -13.26 23.48 -9.04
CA SER A 334 -12.03 24.03 -8.49
C SER A 334 -11.22 22.96 -7.74
N PHE A 335 -9.94 23.24 -7.43
CA PHE A 335 -9.12 22.37 -6.58
C PHE A 335 -9.67 22.30 -5.15
N VAL A 336 -10.20 23.42 -4.63
CA VAL A 336 -10.80 23.44 -3.30
C VAL A 336 -12.04 22.55 -3.23
N ASP A 337 -12.87 22.53 -4.27
CA ASP A 337 -14.04 21.65 -4.33
C ASP A 337 -13.63 20.17 -4.39
N PHE A 338 -12.63 19.84 -5.21
CA PHE A 338 -12.04 18.50 -5.23
C PHE A 338 -11.51 18.10 -3.84
N LEU A 339 -10.81 18.98 -3.14
CA LEU A 339 -10.30 18.72 -1.80
C LEU A 339 -11.43 18.47 -0.78
N GLN A 340 -12.58 19.16 -0.93
CA GLN A 340 -13.75 18.94 -0.09
C GLN A 340 -14.41 17.59 -0.36
N GLU A 341 -14.50 17.17 -1.63
CA GLU A 341 -15.02 15.87 -2.04
C GLU A 341 -14.19 14.74 -1.43
N ILE A 342 -12.87 14.76 -1.65
CA ILE A 342 -11.99 13.69 -1.13
C ILE A 342 -11.97 13.67 0.42
N ALA A 343 -12.11 14.83 1.07
CA ALA A 343 -12.25 14.91 2.53
C ALA A 343 -13.59 14.34 3.05
N ALA A 344 -14.62 14.28 2.20
CA ALA A 344 -15.88 13.61 2.52
C ALA A 344 -15.77 12.09 2.37
N ALA A 345 -15.01 11.64 1.36
CA ALA A 345 -14.77 10.22 1.06
C ALA A 345 -13.77 9.53 2.02
N ALA A 346 -12.78 10.26 2.56
CA ALA A 346 -11.80 9.78 3.55
C ALA A 346 -12.40 9.55 4.94
#